data_AF-A0A3N9XE01-F1
#
_entry.id   AF-A0A3N9XE01-F1
#
_cell.length_a   1.000
_cell.length_b   1.000
_cell.length_c   1.000
_cell.angle_alpha   90.00
_cell.angle_beta   90.00
_cell.angle_gamma   90.00
#
_symmetry.space_group_name_H-M   'P 1'
#
loop_
_entity.id
_entity.type
_entity.pdbx_description
1 polymer ?
#
loop_
_entity_poly.entity_id
_entity_poly.type
_entity_poly.pdbx_seq_one_letter_code
_entity_poly.pdbx_strand_id
1 'polypeptide(L)'
;MRGLQEALDAAADDPASPAWDLIWQESCHQGTCDPASAVLLPWSARTCANFSPQDRERGVVLAGFIAVDADDKSRGLYAGDIATLRALTLECLASGGSSDTMFVYLQQAVLGFDGDEVWGKELDRINDGEVDVQCPACAEDLLVDLQSGDSSIEPGLSAQLATRLHAEALRVGHESVATSLTYLFGRMTCPVCGVTFNLADEVTGSPR
;
A
#
# COMPACT_ATOMS: atom_id res chain seq x y z
N MET A 1 18.94 -6.27 -20.47
CA MET A 1 18.37 -5.19 -21.32
C MET A 1 17.37 -5.70 -22.36
N ARG A 2 17.67 -6.71 -23.18
CA ARG A 2 16.69 -7.24 -24.17
C ARG A 2 15.43 -7.86 -23.52
N GLY A 3 15.57 -8.57 -22.39
CA GLY A 3 14.44 -9.18 -21.68
C GLY A 3 13.47 -8.17 -21.03
N LEU A 4 13.98 -7.08 -20.44
CA LEU A 4 13.11 -6.07 -19.81
C LEU A 4 12.30 -5.29 -20.86
N GLN A 5 12.91 -4.91 -21.99
CA GLN A 5 12.16 -4.22 -23.05
C GLN A 5 11.05 -5.11 -23.63
N GLU A 6 11.35 -6.38 -23.92
CA GLU A 6 10.35 -7.35 -24.39
C GLU A 6 9.21 -7.51 -23.37
N ALA A 7 9.52 -7.46 -22.06
CA ALA A 7 8.52 -7.50 -21.00
C ALA A 7 7.64 -6.24 -20.95
N LEU A 8 8.24 -5.05 -21.06
CA LEU A 8 7.51 -3.78 -21.10
C LEU A 8 6.56 -3.72 -22.31
N ASP A 9 7.00 -4.19 -23.47
CA ASP A 9 6.16 -4.23 -24.68
C ASP A 9 4.98 -5.19 -24.48
N ALA A 10 5.24 -6.41 -23.97
CA ALA A 10 4.20 -7.40 -23.72
C ALA A 10 3.19 -6.95 -22.64
N ALA A 11 3.65 -6.25 -21.60
CA ALA A 11 2.79 -5.70 -20.55
C ALA A 11 1.95 -4.51 -21.04
N ALA A 12 2.44 -3.76 -22.02
CA ALA A 12 1.71 -2.64 -22.63
C ALA A 12 0.64 -3.10 -23.61
N ASP A 13 0.85 -4.24 -24.28
CA ASP A 13 -0.14 -4.83 -25.20
C ASP A 13 -1.24 -5.61 -24.46
N ASP A 14 -0.92 -6.24 -23.33
CA ASP A 14 -1.85 -7.07 -22.56
C ASP A 14 -1.76 -6.79 -21.04
N PRO A 15 -2.82 -6.20 -20.42
CA PRO A 15 -2.85 -5.94 -18.98
C PRO A 15 -2.77 -7.21 -18.13
N ALA A 16 -3.17 -8.37 -18.66
CA ALA A 16 -3.10 -9.65 -17.96
C ALA A 16 -1.77 -10.39 -18.17
N SER A 17 -0.84 -9.80 -18.93
CA SER A 17 0.43 -10.43 -19.28
C SER A 17 1.25 -10.82 -18.05
N PRO A 18 1.86 -12.02 -18.01
CA PRO A 18 2.79 -12.40 -16.95
C PRO A 18 4.07 -11.55 -16.96
N ALA A 19 4.29 -10.73 -17.98
CA ALA A 19 5.41 -9.79 -18.02
C ALA A 19 5.37 -8.77 -16.87
N TRP A 20 4.19 -8.48 -16.31
CA TRP A 20 4.07 -7.65 -15.10
C TRP A 20 4.83 -8.23 -13.91
N ASP A 21 4.84 -9.55 -13.73
CA ASP A 21 5.57 -10.21 -12.63
C ASP A 21 7.09 -10.05 -12.81
N LEU A 22 7.57 -10.13 -14.05
CA LEU A 22 8.99 -9.91 -14.36
C LEU A 22 9.39 -8.45 -14.10
N ILE A 23 8.57 -7.48 -14.54
CA ILE A 23 8.84 -6.07 -14.28
C ILE A 23 8.85 -5.80 -12.77
N TRP A 24 7.91 -6.39 -12.03
CA TRP A 24 7.88 -6.30 -10.57
C TRP A 24 9.16 -6.86 -9.94
N GLN A 25 9.55 -8.08 -10.31
CA GLN A 25 10.74 -8.74 -9.77
C GLN A 25 12.04 -8.00 -10.08
N GLU A 26 12.15 -7.34 -11.24
CA GLU A 26 13.32 -6.54 -11.61
C GLU A 26 13.31 -5.15 -10.96
N SER A 27 12.14 -4.64 -10.56
CA SER A 27 12.01 -3.31 -9.97
C SER A 27 12.07 -3.34 -8.45
N CYS A 28 11.54 -4.41 -7.84
CA CYS A 28 11.30 -4.51 -6.41
C CYS A 28 11.77 -5.84 -5.82
N HIS A 29 12.44 -5.74 -4.67
CA HIS A 29 13.04 -6.83 -3.94
C HIS A 29 12.73 -6.70 -2.44
N GLN A 30 12.26 -7.80 -1.83
CA GLN A 30 12.05 -7.91 -0.38
C GLN A 30 11.23 -6.75 0.23
N GLY A 31 10.15 -6.34 -0.45
CA GLY A 31 9.25 -5.29 0.04
C GLY A 31 9.70 -3.85 -0.23
N THR A 32 10.77 -3.64 -1.00
CA THR A 32 11.24 -2.31 -1.43
C THR A 32 11.55 -2.30 -2.92
N CYS A 33 11.47 -1.14 -3.56
CA CYS A 33 11.86 -0.96 -4.95
C CYS A 33 13.21 -0.26 -5.07
N ASP A 34 14.00 -0.60 -6.10
CA ASP A 34 15.22 0.13 -6.43
C ASP A 34 14.83 1.56 -6.84
N PRO A 35 15.38 2.63 -6.22
CA PRO A 35 15.11 4.01 -6.62
C PRO A 35 15.36 4.29 -8.11
N ALA A 36 16.27 3.56 -8.76
CA ALA A 36 16.52 3.66 -10.19
C ALA A 36 15.31 3.25 -11.05
N SER A 37 14.42 2.42 -10.52
CA SER A 37 13.16 2.00 -11.16
C SER A 37 12.18 3.15 -11.36
N ALA A 38 12.38 4.31 -10.72
CA ALA A 38 11.57 5.51 -10.95
C ALA A 38 11.52 5.94 -12.43
N VAL A 39 12.51 5.53 -13.24
CA VAL A 39 12.51 5.73 -14.71
C VAL A 39 11.33 5.05 -15.42
N LEU A 40 10.66 4.09 -14.77
CA LEU A 40 9.49 3.39 -15.30
C LEU A 40 8.19 4.20 -15.12
N LEU A 41 8.13 5.19 -14.22
CA LEU A 41 6.91 5.95 -13.91
C LEU A 41 6.28 6.59 -15.16
N PRO A 42 7.03 7.24 -16.08
CA PRO A 42 6.44 7.78 -17.30
C PRO A 42 5.90 6.71 -18.25
N TRP A 43 6.54 5.53 -18.31
CA TRP A 43 6.03 4.41 -19.10
C TRP A 43 4.74 3.88 -18.49
N SER A 44 4.70 3.65 -17.18
CA SER A 44 3.50 3.19 -16.47
C SER A 44 2.34 4.15 -16.66
N ALA A 45 2.56 5.47 -16.56
CA ALA A 45 1.53 6.47 -16.76
C ALA A 45 0.87 6.38 -18.15
N ARG A 46 1.69 6.26 -19.21
CA ARG A 46 1.18 6.10 -20.58
C ARG A 46 0.48 4.77 -20.81
N THR A 47 1.04 3.69 -20.29
CA THR A 47 0.51 2.33 -20.46
C THR A 47 -0.82 2.17 -19.75
N CYS A 48 -0.87 2.49 -18.45
CA CYS A 48 -2.08 2.36 -17.65
C CYS A 48 -3.22 3.24 -18.17
N ALA A 49 -2.93 4.41 -18.74
CA ALA A 49 -3.96 5.28 -19.33
C ALA A 49 -4.75 4.63 -20.48
N ASN A 50 -4.18 3.64 -21.17
CA ASN A 50 -4.82 2.94 -22.30
C ASN A 50 -5.71 1.76 -21.89
N PHE A 51 -5.65 1.30 -20.65
CA PHE A 51 -6.42 0.16 -20.16
C PHE A 51 -7.75 0.60 -19.55
N SER A 52 -8.65 -0.31 -19.20
CA SER A 52 -9.80 0.06 -18.34
C SER A 52 -9.34 0.24 -16.88
N PRO A 53 -10.14 0.83 -15.98
CA PRO A 53 -9.82 0.88 -14.56
C PRO A 53 -9.57 -0.51 -13.93
N GLN A 54 -10.32 -1.53 -14.36
CA GLN A 54 -10.17 -2.91 -13.85
C GLN A 54 -8.89 -3.58 -14.37
N ASP A 55 -8.51 -3.28 -15.62
CA ASP A 55 -7.36 -3.90 -16.25
C ASP A 55 -6.02 -3.26 -15.83
N ARG A 56 -6.02 -2.02 -15.34
CA ARG A 56 -4.79 -1.28 -15.02
C ARG A 56 -4.28 -1.45 -13.59
N GLU A 57 -5.00 -2.15 -12.72
CA GLU A 57 -4.74 -2.23 -11.27
C GLU A 57 -3.29 -2.63 -10.97
N ARG A 58 -2.80 -3.70 -11.60
CA ARG A 58 -1.42 -4.18 -11.43
C ARG A 58 -0.39 -3.12 -11.77
N GLY A 59 -0.58 -2.41 -12.88
CA GLY A 59 0.36 -1.41 -13.36
C GLY A 59 0.40 -0.17 -12.47
N VAL A 60 -0.76 0.30 -11.99
CA VAL A 60 -0.80 1.45 -11.08
C VAL A 60 -0.32 1.11 -9.68
N VAL A 61 -0.53 -0.13 -9.20
CA VAL A 61 0.03 -0.61 -7.93
C VAL A 61 1.54 -0.66 -7.99
N LEU A 62 2.13 -1.32 -9.00
CA LEU A 62 3.59 -1.36 -9.18
C LEU A 62 4.18 0.05 -9.22
N ALA A 63 3.55 0.97 -9.96
CA ALA A 63 4.02 2.34 -10.05
C ALA A 63 3.93 3.08 -8.71
N GLY A 64 2.93 2.79 -7.87
CA GLY A 64 2.80 3.33 -6.52
C GLY A 64 3.97 2.90 -5.63
N PHE A 65 4.31 1.61 -5.64
CA PHE A 65 5.45 1.06 -4.89
C PHE A 65 6.78 1.66 -5.37
N ILE A 66 6.98 1.78 -6.68
CA ILE A 66 8.16 2.48 -7.23
C ILE A 66 8.20 3.94 -6.76
N ALA A 67 7.06 4.63 -6.71
CA ALA A 67 6.99 6.03 -6.30
C ALA A 67 7.30 6.23 -4.80
N VAL A 68 6.95 5.26 -3.94
CA VAL A 68 7.31 5.26 -2.51
C VAL A 68 8.83 5.32 -2.33
N ASP A 69 9.58 4.52 -3.09
CA ASP A 69 11.05 4.40 -2.94
C ASP A 69 11.84 5.31 -3.90
N ALA A 70 11.16 6.14 -4.68
CA ALA A 70 11.81 7.10 -5.57
C ALA A 70 12.46 8.25 -4.77
N ASP A 71 13.69 8.63 -5.13
CA ASP A 71 14.36 9.78 -4.52
C ASP A 71 13.67 11.12 -4.87
N ASP A 72 13.90 12.15 -4.06
CA ASP A 72 13.32 13.50 -4.27
C ASP A 72 13.56 14.04 -5.68
N LYS A 73 14.73 13.75 -6.25
CA LYS A 73 15.09 14.18 -7.59
C LYS A 73 14.20 13.53 -8.64
N SER A 74 13.98 12.22 -8.54
CA SER A 74 13.13 11.45 -9.45
C SER A 74 11.65 11.81 -9.25
N ARG A 75 11.20 11.99 -8.01
CA ARG A 75 9.85 12.48 -7.72
C ARG A 75 9.59 13.85 -8.33
N GLY A 76 10.55 14.78 -8.22
CA GLY A 76 10.47 16.09 -8.86
C GLY A 76 10.49 16.01 -10.39
N LEU A 77 11.33 15.13 -10.96
CA LEU A 77 11.43 14.93 -12.41
C LEU A 77 10.15 14.34 -13.02
N TYR A 78 9.51 13.39 -12.33
CA TYR A 78 8.35 12.64 -12.80
C TYR A 78 7.04 13.07 -12.13
N ALA A 79 6.98 14.27 -11.54
CA ALA A 79 5.81 14.74 -10.78
C ALA A 79 4.51 14.73 -11.60
N GLY A 80 4.59 15.03 -12.90
CA GLY A 80 3.44 14.97 -13.81
C GLY A 80 2.92 13.54 -14.00
N ASP A 81 3.83 12.59 -14.22
CA ASP A 81 3.49 11.18 -14.39
C ASP A 81 2.93 10.57 -13.09
N ILE A 82 3.51 10.93 -11.93
CA ILE A 82 3.00 10.57 -10.59
C ILE A 82 1.57 11.09 -10.41
N ALA A 83 1.31 12.35 -10.77
CA ALA A 83 -0.04 12.92 -10.67
C ALA A 83 -1.04 12.21 -11.59
N THR A 84 -0.63 11.84 -12.80
CA THR A 84 -1.45 11.03 -13.71
C THR A 84 -1.76 9.67 -13.10
N LEU A 85 -0.74 8.91 -12.69
CA LEU A 85 -0.89 7.58 -12.10
C LEU A 85 -1.80 7.62 -10.87
N ARG A 86 -1.61 8.60 -9.99
CA ARG A 86 -2.48 8.81 -8.83
C ARG A 86 -3.95 8.99 -9.22
N ALA A 87 -4.23 9.79 -10.25
CA ALA A 87 -5.61 9.97 -10.72
C ALA A 87 -6.20 8.65 -11.24
N LEU A 88 -5.42 7.86 -11.99
CA LEU A 88 -5.85 6.55 -12.47
C LEU A 88 -6.10 5.57 -11.31
N THR A 89 -5.27 5.58 -10.26
CA THR A 89 -5.47 4.75 -9.07
C THR A 89 -6.74 5.13 -8.32
N LEU A 90 -7.07 6.41 -8.24
CA LEU A 90 -8.32 6.87 -7.64
C LEU A 90 -9.56 6.40 -8.42
N GLU A 91 -9.47 6.29 -9.75
CA GLU A 91 -10.53 5.69 -10.58
C GLU A 91 -10.72 4.20 -10.26
N CYS A 92 -9.62 3.46 -10.06
CA CYS A 92 -9.65 2.05 -9.63
C CYS A 92 -10.30 1.91 -8.24
N LEU A 93 -9.90 2.74 -7.27
CA LEU A 93 -10.49 2.76 -5.93
C LEU A 93 -11.98 3.10 -5.95
N ALA A 94 -12.40 4.07 -6.76
CA ALA A 94 -13.82 4.41 -6.92
C ALA A 94 -14.64 3.28 -7.53
N SER A 95 -13.99 2.37 -8.26
CA SER A 95 -14.60 1.16 -8.84
C SER A 95 -14.62 -0.04 -7.88
N GLY A 96 -14.02 0.10 -6.69
CA GLY A 96 -13.93 -0.97 -5.68
C GLY A 96 -12.78 -1.95 -5.85
N GLY A 97 -11.88 -1.75 -6.81
CA GLY A 97 -10.84 -2.75 -7.10
C GLY A 97 -11.41 -4.15 -7.47
N SER A 98 -10.51 -5.10 -7.73
CA SER A 98 -10.91 -6.49 -8.05
C SER A 98 -11.10 -7.41 -6.84
N SER A 99 -10.56 -7.04 -5.67
CA SER A 99 -10.63 -7.81 -4.41
C SER A 99 -10.24 -6.92 -3.22
N ASP A 100 -10.53 -7.37 -1.99
CA ASP A 100 -10.08 -6.70 -0.75
C ASP A 100 -8.57 -6.47 -0.75
N THR A 101 -7.79 -7.49 -1.12
CA THR A 101 -6.32 -7.41 -1.19
C THR A 101 -5.86 -6.35 -2.18
N MET A 102 -6.43 -6.36 -3.39
CA MET A 102 -6.09 -5.36 -4.39
C MET A 102 -6.53 -3.95 -3.99
N PHE A 103 -7.67 -3.83 -3.30
CA PHE A 103 -8.15 -2.55 -2.79
C PHE A 103 -7.16 -1.92 -1.79
N VAL A 104 -6.61 -2.72 -0.88
CA VAL A 104 -5.54 -2.27 0.05
C VAL A 104 -4.30 -1.84 -0.73
N TYR A 105 -3.85 -2.61 -1.73
CA TYR A 105 -2.73 -2.21 -2.58
C TYR A 105 -2.97 -0.92 -3.35
N LEU A 106 -4.20 -0.67 -3.81
CA LEU A 106 -4.56 0.59 -4.47
C LEU A 106 -4.53 1.77 -3.48
N GLN A 107 -5.00 1.59 -2.25
CA GLN A 107 -4.88 2.61 -1.19
C GLN A 107 -3.41 2.93 -0.89
N GLN A 108 -2.58 1.88 -0.79
CA GLN A 108 -1.16 1.99 -0.56
C GLN A 108 -0.44 2.70 -1.73
N ALA A 109 -0.83 2.40 -2.97
CA ALA A 109 -0.29 3.07 -4.14
C ALA A 109 -0.58 4.59 -4.14
N VAL A 110 -1.80 5.00 -3.74
CA VAL A 110 -2.12 6.44 -3.58
C VAL A 110 -1.22 7.10 -2.56
N LEU A 111 -0.95 6.44 -1.43
CA LEU A 111 -0.02 6.93 -0.41
C LEU A 111 1.40 7.10 -0.95
N GLY A 112 1.87 6.14 -1.75
CA GLY A 112 3.14 6.23 -2.45
C GLY A 112 3.24 7.40 -3.43
N PHE A 113 2.18 7.64 -4.20
CA PHE A 113 2.12 8.81 -5.06
C PHE A 113 2.07 10.12 -4.26
N ASP A 114 1.42 10.13 -3.10
CA ASP A 114 1.38 11.28 -2.18
C ASP A 114 2.71 11.51 -1.44
N GLY A 115 3.63 10.54 -1.48
CA GLY A 115 4.94 10.62 -0.83
C GLY A 115 4.90 10.22 0.66
N ASP A 116 3.88 9.48 1.08
CA ASP A 116 3.84 8.88 2.41
C ASP A 116 4.71 7.61 2.42
N GLU A 117 5.97 7.78 2.83
CA GLU A 117 6.97 6.70 2.85
C GLU A 117 6.70 5.63 3.92
N VAL A 118 5.85 5.94 4.90
CA VAL A 118 5.56 5.07 6.04
C VAL A 118 4.38 4.18 5.69
N TRP A 119 3.20 4.77 5.49
CA TRP A 119 1.99 4.01 5.19
C TRP A 119 1.95 3.54 3.73
N GLY A 120 2.73 4.16 2.84
CA GLY A 120 3.02 3.59 1.53
C GLY A 120 3.72 2.23 1.58
N LYS A 121 4.30 1.84 2.73
CA LYS A 121 4.95 0.53 2.96
C LYS A 121 4.20 -0.34 3.96
N GLU A 122 3.77 0.23 5.07
CA GLU A 122 3.19 -0.52 6.19
C GLU A 122 1.69 -0.80 6.06
N LEU A 123 0.97 -0.24 5.08
CA LEU A 123 -0.47 -0.53 4.94
C LEU A 123 -0.74 -2.00 4.54
N ASP A 124 0.23 -2.68 3.90
CA ASP A 124 0.10 -4.08 3.48
C ASP A 124 -0.08 -5.07 4.66
N ARG A 125 0.22 -4.64 5.90
CA ARG A 125 -0.09 -5.42 7.11
C ARG A 125 -1.57 -5.78 7.22
N ILE A 126 -2.47 -5.00 6.63
CA ILE A 126 -3.90 -5.34 6.52
C ILE A 126 -4.10 -6.63 5.71
N ASN A 127 -3.33 -6.81 4.63
CA ASN A 127 -3.40 -8.01 3.78
C ASN A 127 -2.74 -9.21 4.45
N ASP A 128 -1.64 -8.99 5.18
CA ASP A 128 -1.02 -10.04 6.01
C ASP A 128 -2.00 -10.54 7.08
N GLY A 129 -2.89 -9.66 7.55
CA GLY A 129 -3.89 -9.96 8.57
C GLY A 129 -3.34 -10.00 9.99
N GLU A 130 -2.04 -9.77 10.14
CA GLU A 130 -1.35 -9.72 11.42
C GLU A 130 -0.24 -8.66 11.39
N VAL A 131 0.15 -8.18 12.56
CA VAL A 131 1.26 -7.23 12.69
C VAL A 131 2.11 -7.53 13.92
N ASP A 132 3.43 -7.50 13.71
CA ASP A 132 4.41 -7.57 14.78
C ASP A 132 4.64 -6.17 15.36
N VAL A 133 4.43 -6.02 16.67
CA VAL A 133 4.74 -4.79 17.40
C VAL A 133 5.50 -5.12 18.67
N GLN A 134 6.35 -4.20 19.12
CA GLN A 134 7.01 -4.32 20.42
C GLN A 134 6.27 -3.47 21.45
N CYS A 135 6.03 -4.04 22.65
CA CYS A 135 5.45 -3.30 23.74
C CYS A 135 6.40 -2.17 24.20
N PRO A 136 5.95 -0.90 24.19
CA PRO A 136 6.81 0.26 24.46
C PRO A 136 7.22 0.38 25.93
N ALA A 137 6.59 -0.36 26.85
CA ALA A 137 6.90 -0.31 28.28
C ALA A 137 7.78 -1.50 28.75
N CYS A 138 7.52 -2.71 28.25
CA CYS A 138 8.21 -3.91 28.70
C CYS A 138 9.04 -4.61 27.63
N ALA A 139 9.07 -4.07 26.40
CA ALA A 139 9.80 -4.58 25.26
C ALA A 139 9.41 -6.01 24.82
N GLU A 140 8.23 -6.48 25.22
CA GLU A 140 7.69 -7.77 24.77
C GLU A 140 7.30 -7.68 23.29
N ASP A 141 7.75 -8.63 22.47
CA ASP A 141 7.32 -8.77 21.09
C ASP A 141 5.92 -9.39 21.04
N LEU A 142 4.99 -8.73 20.35
CA LEU A 142 3.59 -9.11 20.28
C LEU A 142 3.20 -9.29 18.81
N LEU A 143 2.69 -10.47 18.47
CA LEU A 143 2.03 -10.73 17.19
C LEU A 143 0.53 -10.49 17.36
N VAL A 144 0.00 -9.56 16.58
CA VAL A 144 -1.36 -9.02 16.73
C VAL A 144 -2.20 -9.39 15.52
N ASP A 145 -3.29 -10.12 15.75
CA ASP A 145 -4.25 -10.49 14.70
C ASP A 145 -5.22 -9.32 14.42
N LEU A 146 -5.32 -8.91 13.15
CA LEU A 146 -6.17 -7.80 12.69
C LEU A 146 -7.54 -8.27 12.16
N GLN A 147 -7.79 -9.58 12.07
CA GLN A 147 -8.97 -10.18 11.44
C GLN A 147 -9.93 -10.81 12.46
N SER A 148 -9.41 -11.38 13.56
CA SER A 148 -10.22 -12.24 14.45
C SER A 148 -10.88 -11.54 15.65
N GLY A 149 -10.76 -10.22 15.74
CA GLY A 149 -11.36 -9.45 16.85
C GLY A 149 -10.75 -9.80 18.20
N ASP A 150 -9.42 -9.81 18.26
CA ASP A 150 -8.69 -9.98 19.50
C ASP A 150 -9.20 -8.99 20.55
N SER A 151 -9.69 -9.54 21.66
CA SER A 151 -10.18 -8.79 22.83
C SER A 151 -9.15 -7.84 23.44
N SER A 152 -7.86 -8.00 23.11
CA SER A 152 -6.77 -7.14 23.57
C SER A 152 -6.72 -5.78 22.85
N ILE A 153 -7.41 -5.65 21.72
CA ILE A 153 -7.48 -4.43 20.91
C ILE A 153 -8.84 -3.75 21.10
N GLU A 154 -8.82 -2.50 21.51
CA GLU A 154 -9.95 -1.58 21.38
C GLU A 154 -9.93 -0.99 19.97
N PRO A 155 -10.90 -1.32 19.08
CA PRO A 155 -10.92 -0.80 17.73
C PRO A 155 -11.06 0.72 17.70
N GLY A 156 -10.35 1.38 16.80
CA GLY A 156 -10.36 2.83 16.70
C GLY A 156 -9.70 3.35 15.41
N LEU A 157 -9.89 4.64 15.16
CA LEU A 157 -9.31 5.35 14.02
C LEU A 157 -8.49 6.52 14.55
N SER A 158 -7.36 6.19 15.19
CA SER A 158 -6.52 7.15 15.92
C SER A 158 -5.88 8.25 15.04
N ALA A 159 -5.94 8.13 13.71
CA ALA A 159 -5.39 9.09 12.75
C ALA A 159 -6.43 9.54 11.70
N GLN A 160 -6.22 10.75 11.15
CA GLN A 160 -7.03 11.24 10.01
C GLN A 160 -6.88 10.34 8.78
N LEU A 161 -5.68 9.80 8.56
CA LEU A 161 -5.42 8.82 7.52
C LEU A 161 -6.34 7.59 7.68
N ALA A 162 -6.38 7.02 8.88
CA ALA A 162 -7.24 5.87 9.19
C ALA A 162 -8.72 6.17 8.90
N THR A 163 -9.20 7.36 9.30
CA THR A 163 -10.58 7.80 9.04
C THR A 163 -10.87 7.86 7.54
N ARG A 164 -9.92 8.38 6.74
CA ARG A 164 -10.06 8.46 5.29
C ARG A 164 -10.10 7.08 4.65
N LEU A 165 -9.11 6.22 4.95
CA LEU A 165 -9.00 4.87 4.38
C LEU A 165 -10.21 4.01 4.74
N HIS A 166 -10.67 4.09 5.98
CA HIS A 166 -11.86 3.38 6.46
C HIS A 166 -13.12 3.85 5.71
N ALA A 167 -13.30 5.17 5.56
CA ALA A 167 -14.44 5.71 4.82
C ALA A 167 -14.39 5.38 3.32
N GLU A 168 -13.20 5.27 2.72
CA GLU A 168 -13.02 4.77 1.36
C GLU A 168 -13.46 3.31 1.24
N ALA A 169 -12.99 2.43 2.13
CA ALA A 169 -13.34 1.00 2.14
C ALA A 169 -14.86 0.78 2.28
N LEU A 170 -15.51 1.45 3.23
CA LEU A 170 -16.96 1.34 3.41
C LEU A 170 -17.78 1.83 2.22
N ARG A 171 -17.30 2.85 1.51
CA ARG A 171 -18.05 3.45 0.39
C ARG A 171 -18.24 2.48 -0.77
N VAL A 172 -17.31 1.56 -0.95
CA VAL A 172 -17.30 0.59 -2.04
C VAL A 172 -17.55 -0.85 -1.58
N GLY A 173 -17.82 -1.07 -0.28
CA GLY A 173 -18.26 -2.35 0.25
C GLY A 173 -17.13 -3.31 0.68
N HIS A 174 -15.96 -2.81 1.07
CA HIS A 174 -14.92 -3.64 1.69
C HIS A 174 -15.02 -3.60 3.22
N GLU A 175 -16.05 -4.24 3.80
CA GLU A 175 -16.24 -4.20 5.26
C GLU A 175 -15.11 -4.91 6.03
N SER A 176 -14.50 -5.95 5.44
CA SER A 176 -13.36 -6.64 6.07
C SER A 176 -12.16 -5.70 6.20
N VAL A 177 -11.80 -5.00 5.12
CA VAL A 177 -10.72 -3.99 5.11
C VAL A 177 -11.03 -2.86 6.08
N ALA A 178 -12.26 -2.35 6.07
CA ALA A 178 -12.68 -1.31 7.03
C ALA A 178 -12.51 -1.78 8.48
N THR A 179 -12.87 -3.03 8.77
CA THR A 179 -12.72 -3.63 10.09
C THR A 179 -11.24 -3.75 10.48
N SER A 180 -10.39 -4.31 9.62
CA SER A 180 -8.95 -4.43 9.86
C SER A 180 -8.28 -3.08 10.10
N LEU A 181 -8.71 -2.02 9.40
CA LEU A 181 -8.23 -0.66 9.64
C LEU A 181 -8.55 -0.17 11.06
N THR A 182 -9.70 -0.52 11.62
CA THR A 182 -10.02 -0.16 13.02
C THR A 182 -9.15 -0.91 14.03
N TYR A 183 -8.65 -2.10 13.70
CA TYR A 183 -7.71 -2.82 14.55
C TYR A 183 -6.30 -2.23 14.43
N LEU A 184 -5.79 -2.04 13.21
CA LEU A 184 -4.45 -1.49 12.96
C LEU A 184 -4.27 -0.08 13.57
N PHE A 185 -5.30 0.75 13.49
CA PHE A 185 -5.31 2.10 14.07
C PHE A 185 -6.00 2.15 15.45
N GLY A 186 -6.26 0.99 16.05
CA GLY A 186 -6.82 0.83 17.39
C GLY A 186 -5.79 0.91 18.50
N ARG A 187 -6.24 0.62 19.72
CA ARG A 187 -5.43 0.64 20.93
C ARG A 187 -5.28 -0.76 21.50
N MET A 188 -4.05 -1.24 21.64
CA MET A 188 -3.74 -2.51 22.27
C MET A 188 -3.45 -2.31 23.75
N THR A 189 -3.93 -3.23 24.59
CA THR A 189 -3.43 -3.40 25.97
C THR A 189 -2.47 -4.59 26.03
N CYS A 190 -1.21 -4.33 26.37
CA CYS A 190 -0.19 -5.37 26.49
C CYS A 190 -0.63 -6.44 27.51
N PRO A 191 -0.70 -7.73 27.13
CA PRO A 191 -1.12 -8.79 28.03
C PRO A 191 -0.10 -9.07 29.16
N VAL A 192 1.14 -8.60 29.02
CA VAL A 192 2.23 -8.83 29.98
C VAL A 192 2.27 -7.74 31.06
N CYS A 193 2.35 -6.47 30.65
CA CYS A 193 2.51 -5.35 31.60
C CYS A 193 1.28 -4.47 31.76
N GLY A 194 0.22 -4.69 30.97
CA GLY A 194 -1.04 -3.94 31.05
C GLY A 194 -0.99 -2.51 30.52
N VAL A 195 0.13 -2.06 29.92
CA VAL A 195 0.18 -0.74 29.27
C VAL A 195 -0.71 -0.73 28.03
N THR A 196 -1.45 0.36 27.83
CA THR A 196 -2.25 0.58 26.62
C THR A 196 -1.52 1.54 25.68
N PHE A 197 -1.44 1.23 24.40
CA PHE A 197 -0.77 2.03 23.37
C PHE A 197 -1.48 1.91 22.01
N ASN A 198 -1.23 2.84 21.09
CA ASN A 198 -1.76 2.76 19.72
C ASN A 198 -0.88 1.81 18.91
N LEU A 199 -1.48 0.86 18.20
CA LEU A 199 -0.72 -0.10 17.38
C LEU A 199 0.05 0.61 16.26
N ALA A 200 -0.64 1.49 15.53
CA ALA A 200 -0.06 2.30 14.46
C ALA A 200 1.23 3.07 14.85
N ASP A 201 1.35 3.55 16.09
CA ASP A 201 2.56 4.27 16.53
C ASP A 201 3.77 3.32 16.59
N GLU A 202 3.56 2.09 17.07
CA GLU A 202 4.62 1.08 17.21
C GLU A 202 4.94 0.40 15.86
N VAL A 203 3.96 0.22 14.97
CA VAL A 203 4.18 -0.29 13.59
C VAL A 203 5.11 0.63 12.81
N THR A 204 4.89 1.95 12.92
CA THR A 204 5.68 2.93 12.18
C THR A 204 7.02 3.26 12.82
N GLY A 205 7.33 2.66 13.97
CA GLY A 205 8.52 2.98 14.76
C GLY A 205 8.57 4.45 15.19
N SER A 206 7.42 5.14 15.25
CA SER A 206 7.36 6.56 15.59
C SER A 206 7.87 6.77 17.02
N PRO A 207 9.00 7.47 17.23
CA PRO A 207 9.45 7.77 18.58
C PRO A 207 8.44 8.69 19.26
N ARG A 208 8.03 8.30 20.47
CA ARG A 208 7.18 9.10 21.36
C ARG A 208 7.85 10.39 21.82
#